data_AF-A0A7X9NLZ1-F1
#
_entry.id   AF-A0A7X9NLZ1-F1
#
_cell.length_a   1.000
_cell.length_b   1.000
_cell.length_c   1.000
_cell.angle_alpha   90.00
_cell.angle_beta   90.00
_cell.angle_gamma   90.00
#
_symmetry.space_group_name_H-M   'P 1'
#
loop_
_entity.id
_entity.type
_entity.pdbx_description
1 polymer ?
#
loop_
_entity_poly.entity_id
_entity_poly.type
_entity_poly.pdbx_seq_one_letter_code
_entity_poly.pdbx_strand_id
1 'polypeptide(L)'
;MDRKIVEESYLMFSPSLYLYALSLTKDERKAEQLVSEAYYKLLCQTHAPDQLKFWLLRVFKTSFIDQYRKKQYRQSVDLATQQITFTESFERKGFQIPITDEDVADLAKGTVDCISFSYYMSNTVDSTKQGDASQVFNGGSSYSVKNPYIEESDWGWAIDPEGLRYALNAFYERYEKPLFIVENGFGAIDVKNEDNTIHDDYRIAYLASHIKEMEKPLKLTV
;
A
#
# COMPACT_ATOMS: atom_id res chain seq x y z
N MET A 1 -3.70 30.05 4.79
CA MET A 1 -3.32 30.12 6.22
C MET A 1 -2.81 31.52 6.56
N ASP A 2 -3.09 32.03 7.76
CA ASP A 2 -2.43 33.24 8.27
C ASP A 2 -0.92 32.97 8.47
N ARG A 3 -0.07 33.78 7.84
CA ARG A 3 1.39 33.66 7.92
C ARG A 3 1.90 33.79 9.35
N LYS A 4 1.23 34.59 10.18
CA LYS A 4 1.61 34.80 11.58
C LYS A 4 1.50 33.52 12.40
N ILE A 5 0.42 32.74 12.20
CA ILE A 5 0.23 31.44 12.86
C ILE A 5 1.34 30.46 12.45
N VAL A 6 1.74 30.48 11.18
CA VAL A 6 2.82 29.61 10.68
C VAL A 6 4.16 30.01 11.29
N GLU A 7 4.50 31.28 11.32
CA GLU A 7 5.75 31.78 11.92
C GLU A 7 5.81 31.48 13.43
N GLU A 8 4.75 31.78 14.18
CA GLU A 8 4.69 31.53 15.62
C GLU A 8 4.80 30.03 15.94
N SER A 9 4.06 29.18 15.20
CA SER A 9 4.14 27.73 15.39
C SER A 9 5.49 27.15 14.96
N TYR A 10 6.12 27.70 13.91
CA TYR A 10 7.47 27.32 13.50
C TYR A 10 8.48 27.57 14.61
N LEU A 11 8.50 28.80 15.16
CA LEU A 11 9.39 29.14 16.27
C LEU A 11 9.13 28.27 17.51
N MET A 12 7.86 27.95 17.79
CA MET A 12 7.48 27.18 18.96
C MET A 12 7.79 25.68 18.85
N PHE A 13 7.52 25.06 17.69
CA PHE A 13 7.55 23.60 17.56
C PHE A 13 8.73 23.06 16.77
N SER A 14 9.36 23.86 15.89
CA SER A 14 10.42 23.40 14.99
C SER A 14 11.55 22.63 15.67
N PRO A 15 12.10 23.04 16.84
CA PRO A 15 13.15 22.26 17.52
C PRO A 15 12.70 20.84 17.88
N SER A 16 11.49 20.69 18.43
CA SER A 16 10.95 19.38 18.83
C SER A 16 10.61 18.50 17.62
N LEU A 17 10.10 19.11 16.56
CA LEU A 17 9.76 18.43 15.31
C LEU A 17 11.02 17.99 14.56
N TYR A 18 12.06 18.82 14.54
CA TYR A 18 13.35 18.50 13.97
C TYR A 18 14.02 17.31 14.67
N LEU A 19 14.08 17.32 16.01
CA LEU A 19 14.64 16.19 16.77
C LEU A 19 13.87 14.88 16.51
N TYR A 20 12.54 14.96 16.41
CA TYR A 20 11.72 13.80 16.04
C TYR A 20 12.03 13.32 14.61
N ALA A 21 12.09 14.24 13.63
CA ALA A 21 12.43 13.92 12.25
C ALA A 21 13.84 13.33 12.11
N LEU A 22 14.81 13.83 12.87
CA LEU A 22 16.17 13.31 12.95
C LEU A 22 16.18 11.89 13.56
N SER A 23 15.33 11.64 14.57
CA SER A 23 15.20 10.30 15.16
C SER A 23 14.70 9.25 14.16
N LEU A 24 13.88 9.67 13.18
CA LEU A 24 13.33 8.81 12.13
C LEU A 24 14.31 8.63 10.97
N THR A 25 14.87 9.72 10.46
CA THR A 25 15.68 9.74 9.23
C THR A 25 17.14 9.36 9.46
N LYS A 26 17.66 9.60 10.66
CA LYS A 26 19.09 9.54 11.00
C LYS A 26 19.97 10.40 10.09
N ASP A 27 19.39 11.45 9.49
CA ASP A 27 20.03 12.31 8.48
C ASP A 27 19.49 13.74 8.61
N GLU A 28 20.38 14.70 8.88
CA GLU A 28 20.00 16.10 9.17
C GLU A 28 19.28 16.77 8.00
N ARG A 29 19.76 16.58 6.76
CA ARG A 29 19.16 17.22 5.58
C ARG A 29 17.74 16.70 5.33
N LYS A 30 17.54 15.39 5.52
CA LYS A 30 16.21 14.78 5.39
C LYS A 30 15.28 15.22 6.52
N ALA A 31 15.80 15.38 7.74
CA ALA A 31 15.03 15.90 8.85
C ALA A 31 14.55 17.34 8.56
N GLU A 32 15.43 18.22 8.09
CA GLU A 32 15.07 19.60 7.69
C GLU A 32 14.04 19.62 6.56
N GLN A 33 14.19 18.74 5.56
CA GLN A 33 13.26 18.63 4.45
C GLN A 33 11.86 18.22 4.92
N LEU A 34 11.76 17.23 5.82
CA LEU A 34 10.48 16.81 6.40
C LEU A 34 9.83 17.95 7.19
N VAL A 35 10.63 18.73 7.93
CA VAL A 35 10.12 19.90 8.66
C VAL A 35 9.56 20.93 7.71
N SER A 36 10.32 21.26 6.67
CA SER A 36 9.91 22.22 5.65
C SER A 36 8.65 21.77 4.93
N GLU A 37 8.53 20.49 4.59
CA GLU A 37 7.36 19.92 3.91
C GLU A 37 6.09 20.01 4.77
N ALA A 38 6.19 19.71 6.07
CA ALA A 38 5.03 19.78 6.98
C ALA A 38 4.51 21.22 7.12
N TYR A 39 5.41 22.21 7.24
CA TYR A 39 5.04 23.62 7.30
C TYR A 39 4.55 24.17 5.95
N TYR A 40 5.08 23.68 4.83
CA TYR A 40 4.55 23.98 3.50
C TYR A 40 3.10 23.49 3.37
N LYS A 41 2.82 22.25 3.79
CA LYS A 41 1.45 21.70 3.81
C LYS A 41 0.52 22.49 4.72
N LEU A 42 1.03 23.01 5.85
CA LEU A 42 0.28 23.91 6.73
C LEU A 42 -0.06 25.23 6.04
N LEU A 43 0.89 25.84 5.33
CA LEU A 43 0.68 27.08 4.57
C LEU A 43 -0.44 26.95 3.54
N CYS A 44 -0.55 25.78 2.90
CA CYS A 44 -1.60 25.45 1.94
C CYS A 44 -2.98 25.24 2.55
N GLN A 45 -3.12 25.13 3.87
CA GLN A 45 -4.43 25.00 4.52
C GLN A 45 -5.21 26.31 4.50
N THR A 46 -6.53 26.22 4.38
CA THR A 46 -7.46 27.35 4.48
C THR A 46 -7.56 27.89 5.91
N HIS A 47 -7.47 27.01 6.91
CA HIS A 47 -7.58 27.33 8.35
C HIS A 47 -6.67 26.42 9.20
N ALA A 48 -6.24 26.94 10.36
CA ALA A 48 -5.37 26.23 11.29
C ALA A 48 -6.09 25.03 11.94
N PRO A 49 -5.48 23.83 11.95
CA PRO A 49 -6.01 22.69 12.68
C PRO A 49 -6.05 22.95 14.20
N ASP A 50 -7.13 22.54 14.87
CA ASP A 50 -7.33 22.74 16.32
C ASP A 50 -6.17 22.20 17.18
N GLN A 51 -5.63 21.05 16.78
CA GLN A 51 -4.49 20.40 17.43
C GLN A 51 -3.22 20.50 16.57
N LEU A 52 -2.78 21.73 16.30
CA LEU A 52 -1.73 22.03 15.32
C LEU A 52 -0.45 21.19 15.47
N LYS A 53 0.08 21.03 16.70
CA LYS A 53 1.28 20.22 16.93
C LYS A 53 1.08 18.74 16.59
N PHE A 54 -0.07 18.17 16.95
CA PHE A 54 -0.41 16.78 16.64
C PHE A 54 -0.64 16.59 15.13
N TRP A 55 -1.32 17.54 14.50
CA TRP A 55 -1.51 17.56 13.06
C TRP A 55 -0.17 17.61 12.32
N LEU A 56 0.75 18.47 12.76
CA LEU A 56 2.11 18.53 12.23
C LEU A 56 2.78 17.16 12.38
N LEU A 57 2.89 16.62 13.61
CA LEU A 57 3.51 15.30 13.86
C LEU A 57 2.92 14.18 13.00
N ARG A 58 1.62 14.20 12.74
CA ARG A 58 0.97 13.26 11.82
C ARG A 58 1.44 13.45 10.38
N VAL A 59 1.41 14.68 9.87
CA VAL A 59 1.91 15.01 8.53
C VAL A 59 3.38 14.61 8.38
N PHE A 60 4.21 14.83 9.39
CA PHE A 60 5.61 14.38 9.42
C PHE A 60 5.72 12.87 9.27
N LYS A 61 4.99 12.12 10.09
CA LYS A 61 5.03 10.67 10.09
C LYS A 61 4.57 10.12 8.74
N THR A 62 3.51 10.69 8.16
CA THR A 62 3.02 10.33 6.83
C THR A 62 4.05 10.65 5.75
N SER A 63 4.57 11.89 5.70
CA SER A 63 5.62 12.28 4.73
C SER A 63 6.89 11.42 4.84
N PHE A 64 7.34 11.10 6.06
CA PHE A 64 8.48 10.20 6.26
C PHE A 64 8.18 8.79 5.78
N ILE A 65 7.01 8.23 6.11
CA ILE A 65 6.60 6.90 5.65
C ILE A 65 6.52 6.87 4.13
N ASP A 66 5.96 7.89 3.49
CA ASP A 66 5.84 7.99 2.03
C ASP A 66 7.24 8.07 1.38
N GLN A 67 8.14 8.90 1.91
CA GLN A 67 9.52 9.00 1.41
C GLN A 67 10.29 7.68 1.63
N TYR A 68 10.12 7.05 2.79
CA TYR A 68 10.74 5.76 3.12
C TYR A 68 10.23 4.64 2.21
N ARG A 69 8.90 4.55 2.02
CA ARG A 69 8.24 3.62 1.10
C ARG A 69 8.72 3.84 -0.32
N LYS A 70 8.71 5.08 -0.83
CA LYS A 70 9.24 5.41 -2.16
C LYS A 70 10.71 4.96 -2.33
N LYS A 71 11.54 5.08 -1.29
CA LYS A 71 12.94 4.62 -1.34
C LYS A 71 13.08 3.09 -1.34
N GLN A 72 12.31 2.39 -0.51
CA GLN A 72 12.26 0.91 -0.52
C GLN A 72 11.74 0.38 -1.87
N TYR A 73 10.74 1.04 -2.46
CA TYR A 73 10.18 0.63 -3.75
C TYR A 73 11.10 0.97 -4.93
N ARG A 74 11.92 2.03 -4.86
CA ARG A 74 13.01 2.28 -5.84
C ARG A 74 14.05 1.18 -5.88
N GLN A 75 14.19 0.35 -4.84
CA GLN A 75 15.10 -0.79 -4.87
C GLN A 75 14.61 -1.93 -5.78
N SER A 76 13.36 -1.89 -6.26
CA SER A 76 12.82 -2.90 -7.17
C SER A 76 12.87 -2.51 -8.66
N VAL A 77 12.84 -1.21 -9.00
CA VAL A 77 13.10 -0.67 -10.34
C VAL A 77 13.50 0.80 -10.17
N ASP A 78 14.69 1.20 -10.62
CA ASP A 78 15.05 2.61 -10.74
C ASP A 78 14.71 3.11 -12.15
N LEU A 79 13.53 3.74 -12.26
CA LEU A 79 13.01 4.31 -13.50
C LEU A 79 13.92 5.42 -14.08
N ALA A 80 14.79 6.04 -13.27
CA ALA A 80 15.69 7.09 -13.72
C ALA A 80 17.00 6.55 -14.29
N THR A 81 17.45 5.37 -13.86
CA THR A 81 18.70 4.74 -14.32
C THR A 81 18.48 3.58 -15.26
N GLN A 82 17.23 3.18 -15.50
CA GLN A 82 16.86 2.00 -16.29
C GLN A 82 17.51 0.70 -15.76
N GLN A 83 18.02 0.68 -14.52
CA GLN A 83 18.59 -0.54 -13.97
C GLN A 83 17.51 -1.43 -13.37
N ILE A 84 17.47 -2.67 -13.87
CA ILE A 84 16.70 -3.76 -13.29
C ILE A 84 17.53 -4.35 -12.16
N THR A 85 17.16 -4.04 -10.92
CA THR A 85 17.76 -4.70 -9.77
C THR A 85 16.96 -5.97 -9.47
N PHE A 86 17.57 -7.14 -9.68
CA PHE A 86 16.99 -8.37 -9.17
C PHE A 86 16.90 -8.29 -7.65
N THR A 87 15.85 -8.87 -7.09
CA THR A 87 15.77 -8.96 -5.62
C THR A 87 17.01 -9.71 -5.10
N GLU A 88 17.59 -9.25 -3.98
CA GLU A 88 18.73 -9.89 -3.30
C GLU A 88 18.54 -11.41 -3.07
N SER A 89 17.31 -11.91 -3.17
CA SER A 89 16.95 -13.32 -3.07
C SER A 89 17.43 -14.17 -4.26
N PHE A 90 17.51 -13.62 -5.47
CA PHE A 90 17.98 -14.32 -6.67
C PHE A 90 19.50 -14.49 -6.65
N GLU A 91 20.21 -13.42 -6.28
CA GLU A 91 21.66 -13.42 -6.08
C GLU A 91 22.06 -14.41 -4.98
N ARG A 92 21.37 -14.40 -3.84
CA ARG A 92 21.60 -15.35 -2.73
C ARG A 92 21.39 -16.81 -3.13
N LYS A 93 20.51 -17.08 -4.09
CA LYS A 93 20.23 -18.43 -4.59
C LYS A 93 21.12 -18.82 -5.78
N GLY A 94 21.99 -17.93 -6.24
CA GLY A 94 22.89 -18.17 -7.37
C GLY A 94 22.18 -18.27 -8.72
N PHE A 95 20.95 -17.74 -8.83
CA PHE A 95 20.26 -17.69 -10.11
C PHE A 95 20.92 -16.64 -11.00
N GLN A 96 21.51 -17.08 -12.11
CA GLN A 96 22.03 -16.20 -13.15
C GLN A 96 21.02 -16.11 -14.28
N ILE A 97 20.35 -14.97 -14.38
CA ILE A 97 19.46 -14.65 -15.50
C ILE A 97 20.27 -13.77 -16.47
N PRO A 98 20.53 -14.23 -17.70
CA PRO A 98 21.24 -13.43 -18.68
C PRO A 98 20.32 -12.32 -19.18
N ILE A 99 20.41 -11.13 -18.57
CA ILE A 99 19.78 -9.91 -19.06
C ILE A 99 20.77 -9.15 -19.93
N THR A 100 20.36 -8.80 -21.14
CA THR A 100 21.11 -7.95 -22.05
C THR A 100 20.71 -6.48 -21.91
N ASP A 101 21.54 -5.57 -22.41
CA ASP A 101 21.21 -4.14 -22.46
C ASP A 101 19.96 -3.88 -23.34
N GLU A 102 19.70 -4.75 -24.33
CA GLU A 102 18.51 -4.68 -25.18
C GLU A 102 17.25 -5.04 -24.39
N ASP A 103 17.28 -6.09 -23.56
CA ASP A 103 16.16 -6.47 -22.68
C ASP A 103 15.79 -5.33 -21.72
N VAL A 104 16.80 -4.66 -21.16
CA VAL A 104 16.62 -3.50 -20.29
C VAL A 104 15.95 -2.35 -21.04
N ALA A 105 16.44 -2.04 -22.24
CA ALA A 105 15.89 -0.97 -23.07
C ALA A 105 14.45 -1.25 -23.49
N ASP A 106 14.12 -2.50 -23.80
CA ASP A 106 12.78 -2.92 -24.19
C ASP A 106 11.81 -2.91 -23.01
N LEU A 107 12.23 -3.36 -21.83
CA LEU A 107 11.42 -3.28 -20.61
C LEU A 107 11.13 -1.84 -20.18
N ALA A 108 12.10 -0.93 -20.35
CA ALA A 108 11.90 0.49 -20.09
C ALA A 108 10.87 1.13 -21.04
N LYS A 109 10.77 0.64 -22.29
CA LYS A 109 9.78 1.11 -23.28
C LYS A 109 8.42 0.42 -23.14
N GLY A 110 8.41 -0.83 -22.70
CA GLY A 110 7.23 -1.69 -22.57
C GLY A 110 6.34 -1.35 -21.38
N THR A 111 5.79 -0.13 -21.35
CA THR A 111 4.90 0.31 -20.27
C THR A 111 3.43 0.01 -20.57
N VAL A 112 2.63 -0.15 -19.51
CA VAL A 112 1.17 -0.33 -19.61
C VAL A 112 0.40 0.98 -19.40
N ASP A 113 -0.76 1.09 -20.04
CA ASP A 113 -1.69 2.23 -19.86
C ASP A 113 -2.47 2.12 -18.55
N CYS A 114 -2.73 0.90 -18.08
CA CYS A 114 -3.39 0.62 -16.82
C CYS A 114 -2.79 -0.63 -16.16
N ILE A 115 -2.94 -0.74 -14.84
CA ILE A 115 -2.55 -1.92 -14.08
C ILE A 115 -3.80 -2.75 -13.84
N SER A 116 -3.83 -3.92 -14.49
CA SER A 116 -4.86 -4.93 -14.27
C SER A 116 -4.48 -5.88 -13.15
N PHE A 117 -5.41 -6.19 -12.23
CA PHE A 117 -5.16 -7.16 -11.17
C PHE A 117 -6.42 -7.94 -10.77
N SER A 118 -6.22 -9.18 -10.31
CA SER A 118 -7.24 -10.00 -9.67
C SER A 118 -7.16 -9.81 -8.16
N TYR A 119 -8.30 -9.70 -7.48
CA TYR A 119 -8.36 -9.62 -6.03
C TYR A 119 -9.38 -10.62 -5.46
N TYR A 120 -8.96 -11.36 -4.45
CA TYR A 120 -9.80 -12.32 -3.74
C TYR A 120 -9.68 -12.24 -2.23
N MET A 121 -8.44 -12.10 -1.73
CA MET A 121 -8.15 -12.12 -0.29
C MET A 121 -6.87 -11.35 0.03
N SER A 122 -6.75 -10.92 1.29
CA SER A 122 -5.48 -10.47 1.88
C SER A 122 -4.77 -11.63 2.60
N ASN A 123 -3.48 -11.46 2.88
CA ASN A 123 -2.70 -12.43 3.66
C ASN A 123 -2.08 -11.76 4.89
N THR A 124 -2.24 -12.39 6.06
CA THR A 124 -1.62 -11.95 7.32
C THR A 124 -0.45 -12.86 7.63
N VAL A 125 0.67 -12.28 8.05
CA VAL A 125 1.90 -13.02 8.35
C VAL A 125 2.41 -12.70 9.75
N ASP A 126 3.06 -13.68 10.38
CA ASP A 126 3.73 -13.55 11.68
C ASP A 126 5.17 -14.05 11.57
N SER A 127 6.14 -13.18 11.85
CA SER A 127 7.57 -13.51 11.76
C SER A 127 8.03 -14.61 12.72
N THR A 128 7.27 -14.86 13.79
CA THR A 128 7.57 -15.88 14.80
C THR A 128 7.01 -17.26 14.43
N LYS A 129 6.18 -17.33 13.39
CA LYS A 129 5.53 -18.56 12.93
C LYS A 129 6.15 -19.01 11.64
N GLN A 130 6.45 -20.30 11.53
CA GLN A 130 6.92 -20.90 10.29
C GLN A 130 6.12 -22.19 10.08
N GLY A 131 5.16 -22.12 9.18
CA GLY A 131 4.41 -23.25 8.65
C GLY A 131 5.14 -23.95 7.52
N ASP A 132 4.55 -25.05 7.08
CA ASP A 132 5.07 -25.85 5.97
C ASP A 132 4.83 -25.10 4.65
N ALA A 133 5.93 -24.75 3.96
CA ALA A 133 5.88 -24.09 2.67
C ALA A 133 5.16 -24.91 1.59
N SER A 134 5.09 -26.25 1.74
CA SER A 134 4.37 -27.12 0.81
C SER A 134 2.85 -27.05 0.95
N GLN A 135 2.36 -26.50 2.07
CA GLN A 135 0.94 -26.26 2.35
C GLN A 135 0.52 -24.83 1.98
N VAL A 136 1.42 -24.04 1.39
CA VAL A 136 1.15 -22.67 1.00
C VAL A 136 0.45 -22.67 -0.36
N PHE A 137 -0.87 -22.48 -0.33
CA PHE A 137 -1.69 -22.30 -1.52
C PHE A 137 -2.03 -20.82 -1.75
N ASN A 138 -2.36 -20.46 -2.99
CA ASN A 138 -2.98 -19.19 -3.39
C ASN A 138 -2.25 -17.90 -2.95
N GLY A 139 -0.92 -17.84 -3.13
CA GLY A 139 -0.15 -16.60 -2.90
C GLY A 139 0.18 -16.33 -1.43
N GLY A 140 -0.02 -17.31 -0.55
CA GLY A 140 0.45 -17.25 0.83
C GLY A 140 1.99 -17.33 0.95
N SER A 141 2.46 -17.32 2.19
CA SER A 141 3.85 -17.62 2.57
C SER A 141 3.91 -18.67 3.68
N SER A 142 5.09 -19.23 3.96
CA SER A 142 5.32 -20.08 5.13
C SER A 142 5.07 -19.36 6.46
N TYR A 143 4.93 -18.03 6.45
CA TYR A 143 4.66 -17.23 7.66
C TYR A 143 3.18 -16.87 7.79
N SER A 144 2.31 -17.38 6.91
CA SER A 144 0.89 -17.01 6.91
C SER A 144 0.18 -17.53 8.14
N VAL A 145 -0.67 -16.68 8.72
CA VAL A 145 -1.49 -16.99 9.89
C VAL A 145 -2.92 -16.52 9.65
N LYS A 146 -3.87 -17.19 10.30
CA LYS A 146 -5.28 -16.77 10.28
C LYS A 146 -5.43 -15.41 10.94
N ASN A 147 -6.19 -14.52 10.29
CA ASN A 147 -6.55 -13.24 10.86
C ASN A 147 -7.87 -13.40 11.65
N PRO A 148 -7.87 -13.23 12.98
CA PRO A 148 -9.06 -13.45 13.80
C PRO A 148 -10.14 -12.36 13.64
N TYR A 149 -9.87 -11.31 12.87
CA TYR A 149 -10.77 -10.16 12.69
C TYR A 149 -11.54 -10.17 11.37
N ILE A 150 -11.31 -11.17 10.51
CA ILE A 150 -11.97 -11.29 9.21
C ILE A 150 -12.55 -12.70 9.05
N GLU A 151 -13.62 -12.79 8.28
CA GLU A 151 -14.28 -14.05 7.96
C GLU A 151 -13.53 -14.80 6.86
N GLU A 152 -13.78 -16.10 6.75
CA GLU A 152 -13.22 -16.96 5.71
C GLU A 152 -14.35 -17.69 4.99
N SER A 153 -14.17 -17.92 3.69
CA SER A 153 -15.02 -18.83 2.93
C SER A 153 -14.83 -20.29 3.37
N ASP A 154 -15.68 -21.18 2.87
CA ASP A 154 -15.57 -22.63 3.08
C ASP A 154 -14.23 -23.23 2.57
N TRP A 155 -13.53 -22.50 1.69
CA TRP A 155 -12.20 -22.87 1.18
C TRP A 155 -11.05 -22.22 1.97
N GLY A 156 -11.35 -21.56 3.09
CA GLY A 156 -10.34 -20.91 3.95
C GLY A 156 -9.79 -19.61 3.37
N TRP A 157 -10.42 -19.03 2.34
CA TRP A 157 -10.00 -17.75 1.79
C TRP A 157 -10.60 -16.62 2.60
N ALA A 158 -9.75 -15.70 3.04
CA ALA A 158 -10.17 -14.52 3.77
C ALA A 158 -11.11 -13.63 2.93
N ILE A 159 -12.26 -13.29 3.49
CA ILE A 159 -13.23 -12.36 2.91
C ILE A 159 -12.90 -10.96 3.44
N ASP A 160 -12.09 -10.21 2.69
CA ASP A 160 -11.55 -8.92 3.13
C ASP A 160 -11.83 -7.80 2.12
N PRO A 161 -13.03 -7.20 2.14
CA PRO A 161 -13.33 -6.09 1.24
C PRO A 161 -12.42 -4.86 1.50
N GLU A 162 -11.98 -4.63 2.74
CA GLU A 162 -11.08 -3.51 3.04
C GLU A 162 -9.68 -3.72 2.46
N GLY A 163 -9.23 -4.98 2.40
CA GLY A 163 -8.00 -5.38 1.74
C GLY A 163 -7.97 -4.98 0.26
N LEU A 164 -9.10 -5.05 -0.45
CA LEU A 164 -9.20 -4.57 -1.84
C LEU A 164 -8.90 -3.07 -1.92
N ARG A 165 -9.50 -2.26 -1.05
CA ARG A 165 -9.23 -0.82 -0.99
C ARG A 165 -7.77 -0.52 -0.67
N TYR A 166 -7.16 -1.28 0.24
CA TYR A 166 -5.73 -1.14 0.51
C TYR A 166 -4.85 -1.50 -0.68
N ALA A 167 -5.19 -2.55 -1.43
CA ALA A 167 -4.49 -2.90 -2.66
C ALA A 167 -4.60 -1.80 -3.72
N LEU A 168 -5.81 -1.28 -3.94
CA LEU A 168 -6.05 -0.14 -4.84
C LEU A 168 -5.22 1.08 -4.45
N ASN A 169 -5.25 1.46 -3.16
CA ASN A 169 -4.46 2.59 -2.67
C ASN A 169 -2.96 2.34 -2.87
N ALA A 170 -2.46 1.16 -2.52
CA ALA A 170 -1.04 0.82 -2.63
C ALA A 170 -0.54 0.81 -4.08
N PHE A 171 -1.33 0.25 -5.01
CA PHE A 171 -0.97 0.26 -6.43
C PHE A 171 -1.01 1.67 -7.01
N TYR A 172 -2.05 2.45 -6.70
CA TYR A 172 -2.15 3.80 -7.22
C TYR A 172 -1.06 4.71 -6.65
N GLU A 173 -0.80 4.66 -5.33
CA GLU A 173 0.29 5.40 -4.69
C GLU A 173 1.66 5.06 -5.29
N ARG A 174 1.85 3.80 -5.70
CA ARG A 174 3.13 3.32 -6.23
C ARG A 174 3.34 3.68 -7.70
N TYR A 175 2.31 3.55 -8.52
CA TYR A 175 2.46 3.60 -9.98
C TYR A 175 1.77 4.80 -10.62
N GLU A 176 0.82 5.43 -9.93
CA GLU A 176 0.01 6.56 -10.42
C GLU A 176 -0.62 6.28 -11.80
N LYS A 177 -0.95 5.00 -12.05
CA LYS A 177 -1.63 4.52 -13.25
C LYS A 177 -3.09 4.18 -12.95
N PRO A 178 -4.00 4.32 -13.92
CA PRO A 178 -5.34 3.75 -13.83
C PRO A 178 -5.29 2.27 -13.44
N LEU A 179 -6.22 1.84 -12.59
CA LEU A 179 -6.31 0.47 -12.11
C LEU A 179 -7.56 -0.20 -12.68
N PHE A 180 -7.44 -1.47 -13.07
CA PHE A 180 -8.55 -2.25 -13.60
C PHE A 180 -8.63 -3.60 -12.88
N ILE A 181 -9.75 -3.87 -12.21
CA ILE A 181 -9.97 -5.16 -11.58
C ILE A 181 -10.45 -6.12 -12.66
N VAL A 182 -9.60 -7.08 -13.05
CA VAL A 182 -9.96 -8.09 -14.06
C VAL A 182 -10.80 -9.20 -13.45
N GLU A 183 -10.67 -9.43 -12.15
CA GLU A 183 -11.33 -10.53 -11.47
C GLU A 183 -11.52 -10.24 -9.98
N ASN A 184 -12.77 -10.36 -9.52
CA ASN A 184 -13.16 -10.42 -8.12
C ASN A 184 -14.49 -11.17 -8.04
N GLY A 185 -14.60 -12.16 -7.16
CA GLY A 185 -15.80 -12.98 -7.08
C GLY A 185 -15.79 -13.94 -5.90
N PHE A 186 -16.94 -14.59 -5.70
CA PHE A 186 -17.14 -15.50 -4.59
C PHE A 186 -17.60 -16.87 -5.08
N GLY A 187 -16.72 -17.86 -4.89
CA GLY A 187 -17.03 -19.27 -5.10
C GLY A 187 -17.81 -19.81 -3.91
N ALA A 188 -18.89 -20.54 -4.19
CA ALA A 188 -19.74 -21.18 -3.20
C ALA A 188 -20.42 -22.40 -3.83
N ILE A 189 -20.91 -23.32 -2.99
CA ILE A 189 -21.74 -24.44 -3.47
C ILE A 189 -23.18 -23.92 -3.59
N ASP A 190 -23.58 -23.57 -4.80
CA ASP A 190 -24.94 -23.09 -5.07
C ASP A 190 -25.97 -24.23 -4.96
N VAL A 191 -27.08 -23.97 -4.28
CA VAL A 191 -28.20 -24.92 -4.16
C VAL A 191 -29.31 -24.53 -5.12
N LYS A 192 -29.70 -25.48 -5.98
CA LYS A 192 -30.81 -25.30 -6.92
C LYS A 192 -32.13 -25.71 -6.26
N ASN A 193 -33.08 -24.78 -6.20
CA ASN A 193 -34.42 -25.00 -5.67
C ASN A 193 -35.31 -25.80 -6.63
N GLU A 194 -36.45 -26.30 -6.13
CA GLU A 194 -37.42 -27.08 -6.92
C GLU A 194 -37.99 -26.29 -8.11
N ASP A 195 -38.10 -24.97 -7.98
CA ASP A 195 -38.56 -24.05 -9.03
C ASP A 195 -37.49 -23.69 -10.07
N ASN A 196 -36.30 -24.32 -9.98
CA ASN A 196 -35.10 -24.04 -10.77
C ASN A 196 -34.42 -22.69 -10.50
N THR A 197 -34.72 -22.03 -9.38
CA THR A 197 -33.98 -20.84 -8.94
C THR A 197 -32.74 -21.20 -8.10
N ILE A 198 -31.83 -20.24 -7.96
CA ILE A 198 -30.70 -20.28 -7.02
C ILE A 198 -30.79 -19.02 -6.16
N HIS A 199 -30.68 -19.18 -4.84
CA HIS A 199 -30.60 -18.06 -3.90
C HIS A 199 -29.17 -17.89 -3.40
N ASP A 200 -28.41 -17.00 -4.03
CA ASP A 200 -27.00 -16.76 -3.75
C ASP A 200 -26.74 -15.43 -3.03
N ASP A 201 -27.51 -15.15 -1.99
CA ASP A 201 -27.41 -13.92 -1.18
C ASP A 201 -25.99 -13.69 -0.64
N TYR A 202 -25.25 -14.76 -0.35
CA TYR A 202 -23.85 -14.69 0.07
C TYR A 202 -22.94 -14.06 -1.01
N ARG A 203 -23.20 -14.32 -2.28
CA ARG A 203 -22.41 -13.79 -3.41
C ARG A 203 -22.76 -12.33 -3.65
N ILE A 204 -24.05 -12.00 -3.57
CA ILE A 204 -24.52 -10.62 -3.61
C ILE A 204 -23.87 -9.82 -2.46
N ALA A 205 -23.88 -10.34 -1.24
CA ALA A 205 -23.27 -9.70 -0.08
C ALA A 205 -21.76 -9.50 -0.24
N TYR A 206 -21.04 -10.52 -0.73
CA TYR A 206 -19.61 -10.44 -1.03
C TYR A 206 -19.32 -9.30 -2.02
N LEU A 207 -19.95 -9.34 -3.20
CA LEU A 207 -19.70 -8.35 -4.25
C LEU A 207 -20.10 -6.94 -3.82
N ALA A 208 -21.26 -6.80 -3.16
CA ALA A 208 -21.73 -5.51 -2.65
C ALA A 208 -20.75 -4.91 -1.63
N SER A 209 -20.18 -5.73 -0.73
CA SER A 209 -19.20 -5.25 0.25
C SER A 209 -17.89 -4.77 -0.40
N HIS A 210 -17.40 -5.47 -1.44
CA HIS A 210 -16.18 -5.08 -2.16
C HIS A 210 -16.38 -3.81 -2.98
N ILE A 211 -17.49 -3.71 -3.72
CA ILE A 211 -17.84 -2.50 -4.50
C ILE A 211 -17.97 -1.29 -3.57
N LYS A 212 -18.59 -1.46 -2.40
CA LYS A 212 -18.70 -0.40 -1.40
C LYS A 212 -17.34 0.11 -0.93
N GLU A 213 -16.33 -0.74 -0.82
CA GLU A 213 -14.98 -0.30 -0.47
C GLU A 213 -14.26 0.41 -1.63
N MET A 214 -14.59 0.08 -2.88
CA MET A 214 -14.08 0.79 -4.08
C MET A 214 -14.66 2.21 -4.21
N GLU A 215 -15.93 2.40 -3.84
CA GLU A 215 -16.59 3.71 -3.86
C GLU A 215 -16.08 4.66 -2.78
N LYS A 216 -15.50 4.12 -1.71
CA LYS A 216 -14.91 4.96 -0.68
C LYS A 216 -13.76 5.76 -1.29
N PRO A 217 -13.65 7.06 -0.96
CA PRO A 217 -12.57 7.87 -1.47
C PRO A 217 -11.24 7.20 -1.12
N LEU A 218 -10.27 7.27 -2.04
CA LEU A 218 -8.88 6.96 -1.75
C LEU A 218 -8.48 7.71 -0.48
N LYS A 219 -8.54 7.01 0.65
CA LYS A 219 -7.89 7.45 1.87
C LYS A 219 -6.41 7.27 1.62
N LEU A 220 -5.81 8.25 0.95
CA LEU A 220 -4.41 8.56 1.16
C LEU A 220 -4.28 8.65 2.69
N THR A 221 -3.56 7.71 3.28
CA THR A 221 -3.47 7.53 4.73
C THR A 221 -3.28 8.90 5.40
N VAL A 222 -4.33 9.43 6.05
CA VAL A 222 -4.40 10.82 6.58
C VAL A 222 -3.83 10.90 7.99
#